data_AF-A0A7Y2NY59-F1
#
_entry.id   AF-A0A7Y2NY59-F1
#
_cell.length_a   1.000
_cell.length_b   1.000
_cell.length_c   1.000
_cell.angle_alpha   90.00
_cell.angle_beta   90.00
_cell.angle_gamma   90.00
#
_symmetry.space_group_name_H-M   'P 1'
#
loop_
_entity.id
_entity.type
_entity.pdbx_description
1 polymer ?
#
loop_
_entity_poly.entity_id
_entity_poly.type
_entity_poly.pdbx_seq_one_letter_code
_entity_poly.pdbx_strand_id
1 'polypeptide(L)'
;MKIHFVSCTLAFLALTSTVEAAPLVSYFPNKDLGLFLANKFDLASIRSSFGPRRSPALRTFADFGMRPSKATADALVFESPGEWLYELKIVARRDVNGDGIEDLEVCFIDDALNGGTYSTSSGFLVTRYSADGYAIALNFSLNDGVCQEYSR
;
A
#
# COMPACT_ATOMS: atom_id res chain seq x y z
N MET A 1 69.61 39.43 3.27
CA MET A 1 68.31 39.48 3.94
C MET A 1 67.46 38.32 3.42
N LYS A 2 67.32 37.22 4.17
CA LYS A 2 66.61 36.00 3.75
C LYS A 2 65.17 36.09 4.25
N ILE A 3 64.19 36.06 3.35
CA ILE A 3 62.76 36.03 3.68
C ILE A 3 62.32 34.58 3.55
N HIS A 4 61.93 33.96 4.66
CA HIS A 4 61.30 32.64 4.68
C HIS A 4 59.80 32.81 4.49
N PHE A 5 59.29 32.35 3.34
CA PHE A 5 57.86 32.12 3.14
C PHE A 5 57.48 30.82 3.85
N VAL A 6 56.73 30.92 4.93
CA VAL A 6 56.06 29.78 5.57
C VAL A 6 54.76 29.55 4.82
N SER A 7 54.72 28.51 3.98
CA SER A 7 53.50 28.05 3.34
C SER A 7 52.69 27.26 4.36
N CYS A 8 51.54 27.81 4.79
CA CYS A 8 50.61 27.16 5.69
C CYS A 8 49.49 26.53 4.85
N THR A 9 49.67 25.27 4.46
CA THR A 9 48.68 24.52 3.69
C THR A 9 47.56 24.07 4.64
N LEU A 10 46.42 24.76 4.63
CA LEU A 10 45.20 24.28 5.30
C LEU A 10 44.66 23.05 4.57
N ALA A 11 44.73 21.88 5.21
CA ALA A 11 44.05 20.68 4.75
C ALA A 11 42.58 20.74 5.20
N PHE A 12 41.67 21.00 4.27
CA PHE A 12 40.23 20.83 4.48
C PHE A 12 39.91 19.32 4.47
N LEU A 13 39.73 18.71 5.65
CA LEU A 13 39.12 17.39 5.77
C LEU A 13 37.62 17.52 5.46
N ALA A 14 37.23 17.16 4.24
CA ALA A 14 35.84 16.95 3.89
C ALA A 14 35.35 15.67 4.60
N LEU A 15 34.65 15.84 5.73
CA LEU A 15 33.86 14.78 6.36
C LEU A 15 32.67 14.47 5.44
N THR A 16 32.86 13.55 4.50
CA THR A 16 31.76 12.96 3.74
C THR A 16 31.07 11.94 4.63
N SER A 17 30.14 12.39 5.47
CA SER A 17 29.24 11.50 6.19
C SER A 17 28.32 10.83 5.17
N THR A 18 28.59 9.58 4.83
CA THR A 18 27.64 8.74 4.11
C THR A 18 26.47 8.48 5.05
N VAL A 19 25.38 9.23 4.89
CA VAL A 19 24.12 8.92 5.56
C VAL A 19 23.59 7.66 4.88
N GLU A 20 23.84 6.51 5.50
CA GLU A 20 23.20 5.25 5.10
C GLU A 20 21.73 5.33 5.52
N ALA A 21 20.83 5.29 4.54
CA ALA A 21 19.40 5.26 4.83
C ALA A 21 19.09 4.03 5.70
N ALA A 22 18.33 4.23 6.77
CA ALA A 22 17.91 3.12 7.61
C ALA A 22 17.21 2.04 6.75
N PRO A 23 17.42 0.75 7.03
CA PRO A 23 16.80 -0.30 6.26
C PRO A 23 15.27 -0.22 6.39
N LEU A 24 14.58 -0.31 5.25
CA LEU A 24 13.12 -0.33 5.19
C LEU A 24 12.56 -1.51 5.98
N VAL A 25 11.68 -1.25 6.94
CA VAL A 25 10.97 -2.28 7.69
C VAL A 25 9.70 -2.66 6.94
N SER A 26 9.53 -3.93 6.61
CA SER A 26 8.27 -4.42 6.01
C SER A 26 7.57 -5.38 6.96
N TYR A 27 6.27 -5.15 7.15
CA TYR A 27 5.37 -6.10 7.80
C TYR A 27 4.48 -6.82 6.79
N PHE A 28 4.67 -6.61 5.49
CA PHE A 28 3.98 -7.35 4.44
C PHE A 28 4.78 -8.60 4.03
N PRO A 29 4.11 -9.73 3.77
CA PRO A 29 4.83 -10.91 3.31
C PRO A 29 5.32 -10.73 1.87
N ASN A 30 6.51 -11.24 1.58
CA ASN A 30 7.06 -11.23 0.21
C ASN A 30 6.45 -12.30 -0.70
N LYS A 31 5.73 -13.27 -0.14
CA LYS A 31 5.01 -14.32 -0.86
C LYS A 31 3.54 -14.26 -0.46
N ASP A 32 2.67 -14.66 -1.37
CA ASP A 32 1.23 -14.79 -1.12
C ASP A 32 0.55 -13.49 -0.63
N LEU A 33 1.06 -12.32 -1.07
CA LEU A 33 0.58 -11.01 -0.63
C LEU A 33 -0.93 -10.82 -0.87
N GLY A 34 -1.46 -11.20 -2.04
CA GLY A 34 -2.89 -11.13 -2.29
C GLY A 34 -3.70 -11.96 -1.29
N LEU A 35 -3.28 -13.20 -1.02
CA LEU A 35 -3.97 -14.05 -0.03
C LEU A 35 -3.84 -13.47 1.38
N PHE A 36 -2.70 -12.90 1.72
CA PHE A 36 -2.53 -12.18 2.98
C PHE A 36 -3.51 -11.01 3.11
N LEU A 37 -3.65 -10.18 2.06
CA LEU A 37 -4.58 -9.04 2.06
C LEU A 37 -6.04 -9.49 2.20
N ALA A 38 -6.43 -10.64 1.65
CA ALA A 38 -7.77 -11.21 1.87
C ALA A 38 -8.09 -11.40 3.37
N ASN A 39 -7.08 -11.74 4.16
CA ASN A 39 -7.20 -12.07 5.59
C ASN A 39 -6.83 -10.92 6.52
N LYS A 40 -6.19 -9.85 6.02
CA LYS A 40 -5.58 -8.81 6.87
C LYS A 40 -5.86 -7.38 6.41
N PHE A 41 -6.39 -7.14 5.22
CA PHE A 41 -6.80 -5.80 4.83
C PHE A 41 -8.10 -5.39 5.54
N ASP A 42 -8.04 -4.29 6.28
CA ASP A 42 -9.19 -3.75 7.03
C ASP A 42 -10.13 -2.97 6.11
N LEU A 43 -11.21 -3.60 5.67
CA LEU A 43 -12.25 -2.99 4.87
C LEU A 43 -12.98 -1.83 5.57
N ALA A 44 -12.88 -1.73 6.90
CA ALA A 44 -13.44 -0.59 7.62
C ALA A 44 -12.58 0.67 7.49
N SER A 45 -11.31 0.57 7.09
CA SER A 45 -10.43 1.74 6.89
C SER A 45 -10.70 2.47 5.58
N ILE A 46 -11.53 1.92 4.68
CA ILE A 46 -11.89 2.54 3.40
C ILE A 46 -13.37 2.93 3.36
N ARG A 47 -13.84 3.54 2.27
CA ARG A 47 -15.28 3.65 1.93
C ARG A 47 -15.55 2.69 0.77
N SER A 48 -16.59 1.88 0.89
CA SER A 48 -16.93 0.83 -0.09
C SER A 48 -18.37 0.37 0.09
N SER A 49 -18.87 -0.46 -0.82
CA SER A 49 -20.17 -1.14 -0.78
C SER A 49 -20.33 -2.08 0.41
N PHE A 50 -19.24 -2.43 1.11
CA PHE A 50 -19.29 -3.11 2.40
C PHE A 50 -19.82 -2.23 3.54
N GLY A 51 -19.87 -0.91 3.35
CA GLY A 51 -20.29 0.09 4.35
C GLY A 51 -21.56 -0.28 5.14
N PRO A 52 -22.69 -0.59 4.47
CA PRO A 52 -23.94 -0.96 5.14
C PRO A 52 -23.87 -2.25 5.98
N ARG A 53 -22.88 -3.11 5.76
CA ARG A 53 -22.71 -4.40 6.45
C ARG A 53 -21.61 -4.38 7.52
N ARG A 54 -21.01 -3.23 7.81
CA ARG A 54 -19.89 -3.13 8.76
C ARG A 54 -20.32 -3.50 10.17
N SER A 55 -19.45 -4.24 10.85
CA SER A 55 -19.53 -4.49 12.29
C SER A 55 -18.13 -4.70 12.84
N PRO A 56 -17.91 -4.62 14.17
CA PRO A 56 -16.61 -4.90 14.77
C PRO A 56 -16.07 -6.32 14.45
N ALA A 57 -16.96 -7.28 14.15
CA ALA A 57 -16.59 -8.64 13.80
C ALA A 57 -16.27 -8.86 12.31
N LEU A 58 -16.59 -7.88 11.44
CA LEU A 58 -16.42 -7.99 9.99
C LEU A 58 -15.41 -6.94 9.51
N ARG A 59 -14.13 -7.31 9.54
CA ARG A 59 -13.02 -6.38 9.29
C ARG A 59 -12.35 -6.64 7.95
N THR A 60 -12.26 -7.89 7.52
CA THR A 60 -11.51 -8.34 6.33
C THR A 60 -12.41 -9.07 5.33
N PHE A 61 -11.97 -9.25 4.09
CA PHE A 61 -12.73 -10.05 3.11
C PHE A 61 -13.04 -11.46 3.64
N ALA A 62 -12.08 -12.08 4.33
CA ALA A 62 -12.26 -13.39 4.95
C ALA A 62 -13.35 -13.39 6.03
N ASP A 63 -13.47 -12.32 6.83
CA ASP A 63 -14.54 -12.22 7.85
C ASP A 63 -15.93 -12.14 7.20
N PHE A 64 -16.04 -11.56 6.00
CA PHE A 64 -17.24 -11.59 5.17
C PHE A 64 -17.50 -12.96 4.51
N GLY A 65 -16.66 -13.96 4.78
CA GLY A 65 -16.74 -15.31 4.21
C GLY A 65 -16.28 -15.39 2.76
N MET A 66 -15.65 -14.35 2.23
CA MET A 66 -15.25 -14.29 0.83
C MET A 66 -13.99 -15.12 0.58
N ARG A 67 -13.92 -15.75 -0.60
CA ARG A 67 -12.76 -16.47 -1.09
C ARG A 67 -12.31 -15.87 -2.41
N PRO A 68 -11.01 -15.55 -2.58
CA PRO A 68 -10.57 -14.91 -3.80
C PRO A 68 -10.69 -15.85 -5.00
N SER A 69 -11.15 -15.31 -6.13
CA SER A 69 -11.08 -15.98 -7.43
C SER A 69 -9.65 -15.93 -8.00
N LYS A 70 -8.86 -14.93 -7.60
CA LYS A 70 -7.43 -14.80 -7.93
C LYS A 70 -6.68 -14.12 -6.79
N ALA A 71 -5.52 -14.65 -6.43
CA ALA A 71 -4.60 -14.03 -5.48
C ALA A 71 -3.15 -14.21 -5.96
N THR A 72 -2.48 -13.10 -6.24
CA THR A 72 -1.10 -13.05 -6.74
C THR A 72 -0.28 -12.04 -5.92
N ALA A 73 0.97 -11.79 -6.31
CA ALA A 73 1.80 -10.77 -5.68
C ALA A 73 1.32 -9.34 -5.97
N ASP A 74 0.58 -9.15 -7.07
CA ASP A 74 0.18 -7.85 -7.61
C ASP A 74 -1.34 -7.63 -7.62
N ALA A 75 -2.15 -8.66 -7.33
CA ALA A 75 -3.60 -8.56 -7.37
C ALA A 75 -4.29 -9.50 -6.37
N LEU A 76 -5.42 -9.05 -5.84
CA LEU A 76 -6.41 -9.84 -5.12
C LEU A 76 -7.78 -9.56 -5.71
N VAL A 77 -8.44 -10.59 -6.25
CA VAL A 77 -9.73 -10.47 -6.94
C VAL A 77 -10.75 -11.37 -6.29
N PHE A 78 -11.95 -10.84 -6.10
CA PHE A 78 -13.18 -11.55 -5.77
C PHE A 78 -14.21 -11.24 -6.83
N GLU A 79 -14.50 -12.22 -7.68
CA GLU A 79 -15.49 -12.09 -8.73
C GLU A 79 -16.63 -13.07 -8.48
N SER A 80 -17.84 -12.53 -8.36
CA SER A 80 -19.09 -13.28 -8.39
C SER A 80 -19.76 -12.98 -9.73
N PRO A 81 -19.72 -13.91 -10.71
CA PRO A 81 -20.18 -13.63 -12.06
C PRO A 81 -21.60 -13.06 -12.09
N GLY A 82 -21.75 -11.91 -12.75
CA GLY A 82 -23.03 -11.21 -12.88
C GLY A 82 -23.50 -10.47 -11.61
N GLU A 83 -22.76 -10.52 -10.51
CA GLU A 83 -23.14 -9.91 -9.23
C GLU A 83 -22.19 -8.81 -8.79
N TRP A 84 -20.92 -9.14 -8.54
CA TRP A 84 -19.94 -8.23 -7.95
C TRP A 84 -18.52 -8.51 -8.43
N LEU A 85 -17.74 -7.44 -8.58
CA LEU A 85 -16.30 -7.46 -8.70
C LEU A 85 -15.67 -6.60 -7.61
N TYR A 86 -14.79 -7.22 -6.83
CA TYR A 86 -13.88 -6.53 -5.92
C TYR A 86 -12.45 -6.86 -6.31
N GLU A 87 -11.61 -5.85 -6.47
CA GLU A 87 -10.19 -6.06 -6.77
C GLU A 87 -9.30 -5.11 -5.99
N LEU A 88 -8.25 -5.62 -5.36
CA LEU A 88 -7.10 -4.85 -4.92
C LEU A 88 -5.95 -5.10 -5.89
N LYS A 89 -5.56 -4.07 -6.65
CA LYS A 89 -4.37 -4.08 -7.49
C LYS A 89 -3.23 -3.39 -6.76
N ILE A 90 -2.15 -4.12 -6.47
CA ILE A 90 -0.96 -3.56 -5.81
C ILE A 90 -0.07 -2.96 -6.90
N VAL A 91 0.07 -1.64 -6.92
CA VAL A 91 0.80 -0.91 -7.97
C VAL A 91 2.24 -0.61 -7.58
N ALA A 92 2.53 -0.44 -6.28
CA ALA A 92 3.88 -0.25 -5.79
C ALA A 92 4.03 -0.68 -4.33
N ARG A 93 5.29 -0.94 -3.95
CA ARG A 93 5.74 -1.19 -2.58
C ARG A 93 6.90 -0.25 -2.27
N ARG A 94 6.75 0.65 -1.30
CA ARG A 94 7.80 1.59 -0.86
C ARG A 94 7.37 2.31 0.41
N ASP A 95 8.31 2.93 1.11
CA ASP A 95 7.99 3.92 2.14
C ASP A 95 7.55 5.23 1.47
N VAL A 96 6.25 5.51 1.46
CA VAL A 96 5.71 6.71 0.80
C VAL A 96 5.71 7.90 1.76
N ASN A 97 5.52 7.65 3.06
CA ASN A 97 5.35 8.70 4.07
C ASN A 97 6.66 9.09 4.79
N GLY A 98 7.75 8.34 4.59
CA GLY A 98 9.08 8.57 5.15
C GLY A 98 9.26 8.09 6.58
N ASP A 99 8.40 7.21 7.10
CA ASP A 99 8.47 6.71 8.49
C ASP A 99 9.39 5.48 8.65
N GLY A 100 10.00 4.99 7.56
CA GLY A 100 10.86 3.82 7.54
C GLY A 100 10.11 2.48 7.47
N ILE A 101 8.78 2.50 7.30
CA ILE A 101 7.92 1.32 7.15
C ILE A 101 7.42 1.24 5.70
N GLU A 102 7.35 0.02 5.17
CA GLU A 102 6.82 -0.22 3.84
C GLU A 102 5.32 0.06 3.77
N ASP A 103 4.92 0.86 2.78
CA ASP A 103 3.55 1.01 2.34
C ASP A 103 3.30 0.30 1.00
N LEU A 104 2.04 -0.05 0.78
CA LEU A 104 1.52 -0.47 -0.52
C LEU A 104 0.72 0.67 -1.13
N GLU A 105 0.98 0.98 -2.38
CA GLU A 105 0.03 1.72 -3.19
C GLU A 105 -0.94 0.73 -3.83
N VAL A 106 -2.23 0.91 -3.60
CA VAL A 106 -3.26 -0.05 -4.02
C VAL A 106 -4.40 0.68 -4.73
N CYS A 107 -4.80 0.17 -5.89
CA CYS A 107 -6.07 0.54 -6.50
C CYS A 107 -7.14 -0.46 -6.08
N PHE A 108 -8.25 0.03 -5.54
CA PHE A 108 -9.41 -0.76 -5.16
C PHE A 108 -10.56 -0.52 -6.13
N ILE A 109 -11.06 -1.61 -6.70
CA ILE A 109 -12.23 -1.64 -7.56
C ILE A 109 -13.39 -2.25 -6.76
N ASP A 110 -14.56 -1.62 -6.85
CA ASP A 110 -15.80 -2.01 -6.17
C ASP A 110 -16.97 -1.74 -7.12
N ASP A 111 -17.33 -2.79 -7.86
CA ASP A 111 -18.27 -2.74 -8.97
C ASP A 111 -19.42 -3.74 -8.78
N ALA A 112 -20.64 -3.24 -8.93
CA ALA A 112 -21.84 -4.04 -9.04
C ALA A 112 -22.06 -4.44 -10.51
N LEU A 113 -22.05 -5.74 -10.79
CA LEU A 113 -22.20 -6.29 -12.15
C LEU A 113 -23.67 -6.61 -12.51
N ASN A 114 -24.57 -6.47 -11.54
CA ASN A 114 -26.01 -6.74 -11.65
C ASN A 114 -26.86 -5.48 -11.94
N GLY A 115 -26.24 -4.38 -12.39
CA GLY A 115 -26.92 -3.10 -12.62
C GLY A 115 -27.11 -2.25 -11.36
N GLY A 116 -26.47 -2.61 -10.25
CA GLY A 116 -26.35 -1.74 -9.07
C GLY A 116 -25.55 -0.46 -9.36
N THR A 117 -25.56 0.47 -8.40
CA THR A 117 -24.97 1.82 -8.59
C THR A 117 -23.49 1.92 -8.23
N TYR A 118 -22.89 0.87 -7.67
CA TYR A 118 -21.46 0.86 -7.36
C TYR A 118 -20.68 0.62 -8.65
N SER A 119 -19.92 1.62 -9.08
CA SER A 119 -18.90 1.51 -10.10
C SER A 119 -17.79 2.47 -9.72
N THR A 120 -16.77 1.97 -9.01
CA THR A 120 -15.76 2.83 -8.37
C THR A 120 -14.37 2.22 -8.44
N SER A 121 -13.39 3.09 -8.74
CA SER A 121 -11.97 2.80 -8.64
C SER A 121 -11.31 3.87 -7.77
N SER A 122 -10.69 3.46 -6.66
CA SER A 122 -10.10 4.35 -5.66
C SER A 122 -8.65 3.97 -5.35
N GLY A 123 -7.76 4.95 -5.28
CA GLY A 123 -6.36 4.73 -4.88
C GLY A 123 -6.16 4.88 -3.37
N PHE A 124 -5.47 3.92 -2.77
CA PHE A 124 -5.15 3.91 -1.35
C PHE A 124 -3.65 3.76 -1.09
N LEU A 125 -3.17 4.51 -0.10
CA LEU A 125 -1.93 4.20 0.57
C LEU A 125 -2.24 3.25 1.74
N VAL A 126 -1.74 2.03 1.68
CA VAL A 126 -2.02 0.97 2.65
C VAL A 126 -0.75 0.66 3.43
N THR A 127 -0.80 0.78 4.75
CA THR A 127 0.33 0.49 5.63
C THR A 127 0.02 -0.66 6.56
N ARG A 128 1.06 -1.18 7.21
CA ARG A 128 0.93 -2.15 8.30
C ARG A 128 2.02 -1.90 9.33
N TYR A 129 1.62 -1.58 10.56
CA TYR A 129 2.57 -1.20 11.62
C TYR A 129 3.11 -2.36 12.48
N SER A 130 2.58 -3.57 12.35
CA SER A 130 3.05 -4.72 13.13
C SER A 130 2.73 -6.06 12.48
N ALA A 131 3.46 -7.10 12.90
CA ALA A 131 3.32 -8.47 12.40
C ALA A 131 1.98 -9.14 12.71
N ASP A 132 1.21 -8.63 13.68
CA ASP A 132 -0.11 -9.16 14.07
C ASP A 132 -1.27 -8.24 13.62
N GLY A 133 -0.97 -6.96 13.38
CA GLY A 133 -1.95 -5.95 12.99
C GLY A 133 -2.57 -6.14 11.61
N TYR A 134 -3.65 -5.41 11.37
CA TYR A 134 -4.26 -5.29 10.05
C TYR A 134 -3.41 -4.42 9.11
N ALA A 135 -3.55 -4.65 7.82
CA ALA A 135 -3.18 -3.70 6.79
C ALA A 135 -4.32 -2.67 6.67
N ILE A 136 -4.01 -1.38 6.82
CA ILE A 136 -5.00 -0.29 6.87
C ILE A 136 -4.70 0.74 5.80
N ALA A 137 -5.74 1.30 5.19
CA ALA A 137 -5.60 2.46 4.33
C ALA A 137 -5.40 3.73 5.18
N LEU A 138 -4.31 4.45 4.93
CA LEU A 138 -3.98 5.73 5.57
C LEU A 138 -4.57 6.92 4.83
N ASN A 139 -4.66 6.83 3.50
CA ASN A 139 -5.11 7.92 2.64
C ASN A 139 -5.90 7.39 1.43
N PHE A 140 -6.77 8.24 0.88
CA PHE A 140 -7.74 7.99 -0.19
C PHE A 140 -7.34 8.56 -1.55
N SER A 141 -6.08 8.93 -1.72
CA SER A 141 -5.55 9.46 -2.98
C SER A 141 -4.17 8.89 -3.26
N LEU A 142 -4.07 8.09 -4.31
CA LEU A 142 -2.85 8.00 -5.11
C LEU A 142 -2.85 9.16 -6.12
N ASN A 143 -1.71 9.44 -6.76
CA ASN A 143 -1.65 10.46 -7.82
C ASN A 143 -2.79 10.27 -8.84
N ASP A 144 -3.36 11.38 -9.30
CA ASP A 144 -4.49 11.38 -10.24
C ASP A 144 -4.19 10.48 -11.46
N GLY A 145 -5.15 9.64 -11.84
CA GLY A 145 -5.07 8.77 -13.01
C GLY A 145 -4.45 7.39 -12.79
N VAL A 146 -3.68 7.14 -11.72
CA VAL A 146 -3.04 5.83 -11.47
C VAL A 146 -4.06 4.68 -11.47
N CYS A 147 -5.23 4.91 -10.89
CA CYS A 147 -6.27 3.89 -10.80
C CYS A 147 -7.29 3.91 -11.95
N GLN A 148 -7.26 4.93 -12.82
CA GLN A 148 -8.13 4.99 -14.00
C GLN A 148 -7.69 3.99 -15.08
N GLU A 149 -6.40 3.65 -15.14
CA GLU A 149 -5.91 2.61 -16.06
C GLU A 149 -6.45 1.21 -15.72
N TYR A 150 -6.94 1.02 -14.50
CA TYR A 150 -7.48 -0.24 -14.01
C TYR A 150 -9.01 -0.26 -13.89
N SER A 151 -9.69 0.88 -14.05
CA SER A 151 -11.16 0.90 -14.14
C SER A 151 -11.59 0.28 -15.47
N ARG A 152 -12.56 -0.64 -15.42
CA ARG A 152 -13.11 -1.32 -16.61
C ARG A 152 -14.27 -0.56 -17.22
#